data_AF-A0A7G1KRQ4-F1
#
_entry.id   AF-A0A7G1KRQ4-F1
#
_cell.length_a   1.000
_cell.length_b   1.000
_cell.length_c   1.000
_cell.angle_alpha   90.00
_cell.angle_beta   90.00
_cell.angle_gamma   90.00
#
_symmetry.space_group_name_H-M   'P 1'
#
loop_
_entity.id
_entity.type
_entity.pdbx_description
1 polymer ?
#
loop_
_entity_poly.entity_id
_entity_poly.type
_entity_poly.pdbx_seq_one_letter_code
_entity_poly.pdbx_strand_id
1 'polypeptide(L)' 'MGYKKGDDVVAKKDLGGVVRDSVRAGSKGTVTETNTFGEPTKVAFRDGNKTKEIRVNGKEVR' A
#
# COMPACT_ATOMS: atom_id res chain seq x y z
N MET A 1 14.06 8.31 7.98
CA MET A 1 12.74 7.91 8.51
C MET A 1 12.11 7.01 7.48
N GLY A 2 12.10 5.70 7.74
CA GLY A 2 11.40 4.72 6.90
C GLY A 2 10.05 4.36 7.52
N TYR A 3 9.21 3.70 6.74
CA TYR A 3 7.93 3.14 7.18
C TYR A 3 8.15 1.92 8.09
N LYS A 4 7.15 1.62 8.89
CA LYS A 4 7.07 0.44 9.75
C LYS A 4 5.74 -0.28 9.53
N LYS A 5 5.72 -1.57 9.87
CA LYS A 5 4.47 -2.34 9.91
C LYS A 5 3.48 -1.66 10.87
N GLY A 6 2.27 -1.40 10.39
CA GLY A 6 1.22 -0.68 11.10
C GLY A 6 1.12 0.80 10.72
N ASP A 7 2.07 1.35 9.97
CA ASP A 7 1.98 2.74 9.53
C ASP A 7 0.87 2.91 8.49
N ASP A 8 0.11 4.00 8.61
CA ASP A 8 -0.87 4.40 7.61
C ASP A 8 -0.19 5.09 6.44
N VAL A 9 -0.57 4.69 5.23
CA VAL A 9 -0.06 5.23 3.98
C VAL A 9 -1.17 5.49 2.99
N VAL A 10 -0.89 6.34 2.01
CA VAL A 10 -1.81 6.66 0.92
C VAL A 10 -1.19 6.30 -0.42
N ALA A 11 -1.95 5.62 -1.28
CA ALA A 11 -1.53 5.33 -2.64
C ALA A 11 -1.34 6.64 -3.43
N LYS A 12 -0.15 6.86 -4.01
CA LYS A 12 0.13 8.07 -4.82
C LYS A 12 -0.41 7.98 -6.24
N LYS A 13 -0.58 6.76 -6.73
CA LYS A 13 -1.07 6.42 -8.06
C LYS A 13 -1.95 5.19 -7.94
N ASP A 14 -2.61 4.83 -9.04
CA ASP A 14 -3.31 3.55 -9.11
C ASP A 14 -2.31 2.39 -9.01
N LEU A 15 -2.57 1.47 -8.09
CA LEU A 15 -1.73 0.32 -7.77
C LEU A 15 -2.48 -0.96 -8.13
N GLY A 16 -1.79 -2.00 -8.58
CA GLY A 16 -2.43 -3.25 -9.00
C GLY A 16 -2.63 -3.33 -10.51
N GLY A 17 -2.63 -4.56 -11.03
CA GLY A 17 -2.72 -4.84 -12.45
C GLY A 17 -4.13 -4.63 -13.02
N VAL A 18 -4.23 -4.73 -14.35
CA VAL A 18 -5.43 -4.55 -15.20
C VAL A 18 -6.64 -5.42 -14.78
N VAL A 19 -6.45 -6.39 -13.88
CA VAL A 19 -7.45 -7.39 -13.49
C VAL A 19 -7.88 -7.17 -12.04
N ARG A 20 -9.04 -6.54 -11.83
CA ARG A 20 -9.91 -6.49 -10.61
C ARG A 20 -9.32 -6.08 -9.25
N ASP A 21 -8.01 -6.16 -9.03
CA ASP A 21 -7.32 -5.83 -7.78
C ASP A 21 -6.50 -4.55 -7.92
N SER A 22 -7.14 -3.52 -8.47
CA SER A 22 -6.59 -2.18 -8.54
C SER A 22 -7.03 -1.36 -7.33
N VAL A 23 -6.09 -0.69 -6.69
CA VAL A 23 -6.29 0.31 -5.64
C VAL A 23 -6.10 1.67 -6.29
N ARG A 24 -7.08 2.56 -6.12
CA ARG A 24 -7.01 3.88 -6.72
C ARG A 24 -5.98 4.78 -6.02
N ALA A 25 -5.44 5.72 -6.78
CA ALA A 25 -4.71 6.84 -6.19
C ALA A 25 -5.58 7.53 -5.11
N GLY A 26 -4.98 7.86 -3.96
CA GLY A 26 -5.67 8.46 -2.81
C GLY A 26 -6.27 7.45 -1.83
N SER A 27 -6.29 6.15 -2.15
CA SER A 27 -6.76 5.13 -1.21
C SER A 27 -5.83 5.01 0.00
N LYS A 28 -6.43 4.93 1.19
CA LYS A 28 -5.72 4.69 2.44
C LYS A 28 -5.44 3.20 2.61
N GLY A 29 -4.24 2.89 3.07
CA GLY A 29 -3.85 1.55 3.44
C GLY A 29 -2.91 1.55 4.63
N THR A 30 -2.69 0.37 5.18
CA THR A 30 -1.81 0.15 6.32
C THR A 30 -0.68 -0.76 5.90
N VAL A 31 0.56 -0.38 6.20
CA VAL A 31 1.74 -1.17 5.87
C VAL A 31 1.71 -2.48 6.64
N THR A 32 1.70 -3.60 5.93
CA THR A 32 1.74 -4.95 6.55
C THR A 32 3.14 -5.54 6.55
N GLU A 33 4.00 -5.08 5.64
CA GLU A 33 5.37 -5.57 5.48
C GLU A 33 6.31 -4.46 4.97
N THR A 34 7.52 -4.42 5.50
CA THR A 34 8.60 -3.51 5.11
C THR A 34 9.88 -4.29 4.84
N ASN A 35 10.74 -3.78 3.96
CA ASN A 35 12.09 -4.32 3.76
C ASN A 35 13.04 -3.89 4.89
N THR A 36 14.29 -4.36 4.83
CA THR A 36 15.36 -4.05 5.80
C THR A 36 15.74 -2.58 5.88
N PHE A 37 15.39 -1.79 4.85
CA PHE A 37 15.64 -0.35 4.77
C PHE A 37 14.43 0.49 5.25
N GLY A 38 13.34 -0.16 5.67
CA GLY A 38 12.11 0.51 6.10
C GLY A 38 11.26 1.03 4.93
N GLU A 39 11.36 0.43 3.74
CA GLU A 39 10.45 0.71 2.64
C GLU A 39 9.30 -0.29 2.65
N PRO A 40 8.04 0.16 2.46
CA PRO A 40 6.88 -0.71 2.45
C PRO A 40 6.93 -1.59 1.20
N THR A 41 6.82 -2.90 1.42
CA THR A 41 6.77 -3.91 0.37
C THR A 41 5.36 -4.46 0.19
N LYS A 42 4.53 -4.42 1.24
CA LYS A 42 3.11 -4.75 1.19
C LYS A 42 2.29 -3.78 2.02
N VAL A 43 1.15 -3.40 1.45
CA VAL A 43 0.18 -2.51 2.07
C VAL A 43 -1.20 -3.11 1.91
N ALA A 44 -1.94 -3.14 3.02
CA ALA A 44 -3.35 -3.50 3.07
C ALA A 44 -4.20 -2.25 2.85
N PHE A 45 -4.74 -2.08 1.65
CA PHE A 45 -5.62 -0.97 1.32
C PHE A 45 -7.07 -1.30 1.67
N ARG A 46 -7.77 -0.32 2.24
CA ARG A 46 -9.18 -0.46 2.58
C ARG A 46 -10.03 0.05 1.42
N ASP A 47 -10.78 -0.85 0.80
CA ASP A 47 -11.70 -0.58 -0.30
C ASP A 47 -13.13 -0.89 0.18
N GLY A 48 -13.79 0.12 0.76
CA GLY A 48 -15.07 -0.04 1.43
C GLY A 48 -15.00 -1.04 2.59
N ASN A 49 -15.74 -2.15 2.48
CA ASN A 49 -15.77 -3.21 3.49
C ASN A 49 -14.76 -4.35 3.23
N LYS A 50 -13.91 -4.21 2.20
CA LYS A 50 -12.89 -5.19 1.86
C LYS A 50 -11.51 -4.61 2.10
N THR A 51 -10.59 -5.47 2.52
CA THR A 51 -9.16 -5.13 2.60
C THR A 51 -8.44 -5.86 1.48
N LYS A 52 -7.61 -5.15 0.71
CA LYS A 52 -6.81 -5.71 -0.37
C LYS A 52 -5.33 -5.53 -0.07
N GLU A 53 -4.59 -6.62 -0.02
CA GLU A 53 -3.13 -6.56 0.12
C GLU A 53 -2.46 -6.43 -1.25
N ILE A 54 -1.75 -5.33 -1.44
CA ILE A 54 -1.02 -5.05 -2.67
C ILE A 54 0.47 -4.92 -2.35
N ARG A 55 1.29 -5.55 -3.20
CA ARG A 55 2.73 -5.31 -3.20
C ARG A 55 3.00 -3.94 -3.79
N VAL A 56 3.71 -3.13 -3.02
CA VAL A 56 4.08 -1.77 -3.42
C VAL A 56 5.58 -1.63 -3.35
N ASN A 57 6.09 -0.66 -4.08
CA ASN A 57 7.43 -0.14 -3.90
C ASN A 57 7.34 1.15 -3.07
N GLY A 58 8.35 1.45 -2.23
CA GLY A 58 8.28 2.57 -1.28
C GLY A 58 7.98 3.95 -1.90
N LYS A 59 8.20 4.10 -3.21
CA LYS A 59 7.91 5.31 -3.99
C LYS A 59 6.43 5.47 -4.35
N GLU A 60 5.65 4.39 -4.32
CA GLU A 60 4.27 4.33 -4.78
C GLU A 60 3.25 4.75 -3.71
N VAL A 61 3.69 4.86 -2.46
CA VAL A 61 2.90 5.28 -1.31
C VAL A 61 3.54 6.47 -0.59
N ARG A 62 2.77 7.19 0.22
CA ARG A 62 3.18 8.33 1.05
C ARG A 62 2.62 8.22 2.45
#